data_AF-A0A2G6GRT6-F1
#
_entry.id   AF-A0A2G6GRT6-F1
#
_cell.length_a   1.000
_cell.length_b   1.000
_cell.length_c   1.000
_cell.angle_alpha   90.00
_cell.angle_beta   90.00
_cell.angle_gamma   90.00
#
_symmetry.space_group_name_H-M   'P 1'
#
loop_
_entity.id
_entity.type
_entity.pdbx_description
1 polymer ?
#
loop_
_entity_poly.entity_id
_entity_poly.type
_entity_poly.pdbx_seq_one_letter_code
_entity_poly.pdbx_strand_id
1 'polypeptide(L)'
;GVNAADLEKYGAVSQQVVEQMAIGVKKAMNVDFAIATSGIAGPDGGTADKPVGTIWIAVAGEFGVKSELLSLYKSRERNIRVTSLKVLNLLRKILMDK
;
A
#
# COMPACT_ATOMS: atom_id res chain seq x y z
N GLY A 1 -9.21 4.59 -11.58
CA GLY A 1 -8.15 3.73 -11.04
C GLY A 1 -8.71 2.82 -9.96
N VAL A 2 -9.27 3.42 -8.91
CA VAL A 2 -9.98 2.71 -7.82
C VAL A 2 -11.50 2.81 -8.03
N ASN A 3 -12.22 1.75 -7.70
CA ASN A 3 -13.69 1.70 -7.70
C ASN A 3 -14.23 2.54 -6.52
N ALA A 4 -15.17 3.45 -6.81
CA ALA A 4 -15.75 4.34 -5.80
C ALA A 4 -16.52 3.56 -4.71
N ALA A 5 -17.24 2.50 -5.07
CA ALA A 5 -17.99 1.68 -4.11
C ALA A 5 -17.06 0.94 -3.14
N ASP A 6 -15.90 0.48 -3.60
CA ASP A 6 -14.90 -0.15 -2.72
C ASP A 6 -14.24 0.89 -1.81
N LEU A 7 -14.01 2.10 -2.32
CA LEU A 7 -13.47 3.20 -1.52
C LEU A 7 -14.44 3.59 -0.39
N GLU A 8 -15.75 3.64 -0.67
CA GLU A 8 -16.78 3.88 0.34
C GLU A 8 -16.89 2.73 1.35
N LYS A 9 -16.89 1.48 0.87
CA LYS A 9 -17.08 0.30 1.70
C LYS A 9 -15.90 -0.02 2.61
N TYR A 10 -14.67 0.06 2.09
CA TYR A 10 -13.46 -0.38 2.79
C TYR A 10 -12.62 0.80 3.33
N GLY A 11 -12.83 1.99 2.79
CA GLY A 11 -12.01 3.17 3.05
C GLY A 11 -10.65 3.13 2.32
N ALA A 12 -10.02 4.29 2.18
CA ALA A 12 -8.75 4.45 1.47
C ALA A 12 -7.63 3.56 2.03
N VAL A 13 -7.60 3.36 3.35
CA VAL A 13 -6.60 2.51 4.04
C VAL A 13 -7.15 1.10 4.16
N SER A 14 -7.06 0.35 3.06
CA SER A 14 -7.52 -1.04 2.95
C SER A 14 -6.72 -1.81 1.90
N GLN A 15 -6.78 -3.13 1.97
CA GLN A 15 -6.16 -4.02 0.99
C GLN A 15 -6.72 -3.77 -0.41
N GLN A 16 -8.05 -3.76 -0.53
CA GLN A 16 -8.78 -3.63 -1.79
C GLN A 16 -8.39 -2.34 -2.52
N VAL A 17 -8.31 -1.23 -1.79
CA VAL A 17 -7.97 0.06 -2.38
C VAL A 17 -6.50 0.10 -2.81
N VAL A 18 -5.56 -0.34 -1.95
CA VAL A 18 -4.13 -0.27 -2.31
C VAL A 18 -3.77 -1.17 -3.50
N GLU A 19 -4.42 -2.33 -3.63
CA GLU A 19 -4.22 -3.23 -4.75
C GLU A 19 -4.74 -2.64 -6.06
N GLN A 20 -5.94 -2.03 -6.02
CA GLN A 20 -6.49 -1.30 -7.16
C GLN A 20 -5.62 -0.11 -7.56
N MET A 21 -5.02 0.59 -6.60
CA MET A 21 -4.06 1.67 -6.88
C MET A 21 -2.84 1.12 -7.65
N ALA A 22 -2.21 0.04 -7.17
CA ALA A 22 -1.04 -0.54 -7.81
C ALA A 22 -1.36 -1.05 -9.23
N ILE A 23 -2.47 -1.79 -9.39
CA ILE A 23 -2.95 -2.28 -10.69
C ILE A 23 -3.27 -1.11 -11.63
N GLY A 24 -3.90 -0.06 -11.10
CA GLY A 24 -4.27 1.14 -11.86
C GLY A 24 -3.04 1.86 -12.43
N VAL A 25 -2.00 2.06 -11.62
CA VAL A 25 -0.73 2.67 -12.07
C VAL A 25 -0.05 1.80 -13.11
N LYS A 26 0.03 0.47 -12.89
CA LYS A 26 0.63 -0.46 -13.85
C LYS A 26 -0.01 -0.34 -15.23
N LYS A 27 -1.35 -0.34 -15.28
CA LYS A 27 -2.13 -0.22 -16.54
C LYS A 27 -1.99 1.16 -17.18
N ALA A 28 -2.04 2.23 -16.39
CA ALA A 28 -2.00 3.59 -16.91
C ALA A 28 -0.61 3.95 -17.48
N MET A 29 0.47 3.44 -16.88
CA MET A 29 1.85 3.75 -17.26
C MET A 29 2.49 2.68 -18.15
N ASN A 30 1.84 1.54 -18.36
CA ASN A 30 2.37 0.39 -19.10
C ASN A 30 3.78 -0.03 -18.65
N VAL A 31 3.92 -0.30 -17.35
CA VAL A 31 5.18 -0.70 -16.71
C VAL A 31 5.14 -2.15 -16.22
N ASP A 32 6.31 -2.78 -16.08
CA ASP A 32 6.42 -4.17 -15.61
C ASP A 32 5.98 -4.32 -14.15
N PHE A 33 6.33 -3.33 -13.32
CA PHE A 33 6.02 -3.29 -11.90
C PHE A 33 5.47 -1.92 -11.49
N ALA A 34 4.46 -1.93 -10.62
CA ALA A 34 3.92 -0.72 -10.01
C ALA A 34 3.77 -0.91 -8.51
N ILE A 35 4.03 0.15 -7.75
CA ILE A 35 3.95 0.17 -6.29
C ILE A 35 2.85 1.13 -5.86
N ALA A 36 2.10 0.77 -4.82
CA ALA A 36 1.20 1.68 -4.14
C ALA A 36 1.31 1.54 -2.61
N THR A 37 1.01 2.62 -1.91
CA THR A 37 0.96 2.67 -0.44
C THR A 37 -0.25 3.49 -0.02
N SER A 38 -0.99 3.06 0.99
CA SER A 38 -2.12 3.80 1.56
C SER A 38 -2.19 3.58 3.06
N GLY A 39 -2.12 4.64 3.86
CA GLY A 39 -2.05 4.49 5.30
C GLY A 39 -2.04 5.76 6.12
N ILE A 40 -2.14 5.58 7.44
CA ILE A 40 -2.22 6.64 8.43
C ILE A 40 -0.84 6.83 9.05
N ALA A 41 -0.02 7.69 8.45
CA ALA A 41 1.34 7.92 8.96
C ALA A 41 1.35 8.62 10.33
N GLY A 42 0.33 9.40 10.68
CA GLY A 42 0.26 10.19 11.92
C GLY A 42 0.68 11.66 11.75
N PRO A 43 0.80 12.40 12.87
CA PRO A 43 0.59 11.95 14.25
C PRO A 43 -0.87 11.65 14.59
N ASP A 44 -1.82 12.16 13.80
CA ASP A 44 -3.26 12.04 14.02
C ASP A 44 -3.94 11.26 12.87
N GLY A 45 -5.27 11.21 12.87
CA GLY A 45 -6.09 10.58 11.81
C GLY A 45 -6.31 9.07 11.97
N GLY A 46 -5.79 8.49 13.06
CA GLY A 46 -6.08 7.11 13.45
C GLY A 46 -7.49 6.95 14.02
N THR A 47 -8.04 5.75 13.87
CA THR A 47 -9.27 5.29 14.53
C THR A 47 -8.96 4.10 15.42
N ALA A 48 -9.94 3.62 16.20
CA ALA A 48 -9.78 2.40 16.98
C ALA A 48 -9.47 1.18 16.09
N ASP A 49 -10.13 1.08 14.93
CA ASP A 49 -9.94 -0.03 14.00
C ASP A 49 -8.67 0.11 13.14
N LYS A 50 -8.27 1.35 12.84
CA LYS A 50 -7.10 1.68 12.01
C LYS A 50 -6.26 2.74 12.74
N PRO A 51 -5.44 2.35 13.73
CA PRO A 51 -4.64 3.31 14.48
C PRO A 51 -3.56 3.96 13.59
N VAL A 52 -2.96 5.03 14.11
CA VAL A 52 -1.76 5.61 13.51
C VAL A 52 -0.68 4.53 13.38
N GLY A 53 -0.07 4.44 12.21
CA GLY A 53 0.88 3.39 11.84
C GLY A 53 0.26 2.25 11.02
N THR A 54 -1.07 2.21 10.84
CA THR A 54 -1.74 1.28 9.92
C THR A 54 -1.51 1.73 8.47
N ILE A 55 -0.73 0.96 7.72
CA ILE A 55 -0.37 1.28 6.34
C ILE A 55 -0.40 0.01 5.49
N TRP A 56 -1.17 0.05 4.42
CA TRP A 56 -1.15 -0.97 3.38
C TRP A 56 -0.12 -0.62 2.30
N ILE A 57 0.62 -1.63 1.85
CA ILE A 57 1.54 -1.53 0.71
C ILE A 57 1.18 -2.60 -0.32
N ALA A 58 1.37 -2.31 -1.61
CA ALA A 58 1.14 -3.27 -2.68
C ALA A 58 2.14 -3.12 -3.83
N VAL A 59 2.43 -4.25 -4.47
CA VAL A 59 3.21 -4.35 -5.71
C VAL A 59 2.40 -5.12 -6.74
N ALA A 60 2.14 -4.51 -7.88
CA ALA A 60 1.53 -5.15 -9.05
C ALA A 60 2.61 -5.49 -10.07
N GLY A 61 2.52 -6.67 -10.68
CA GLY A 61 3.42 -7.15 -11.74
C GLY A 61 2.71 -8.14 -12.65
N GLU A 62 3.46 -8.93 -13.43
CA GLU A 62 2.87 -10.00 -14.26
C GLU A 62 2.22 -11.12 -13.43
N PHE A 63 2.72 -11.34 -12.21
CA PHE A 63 2.19 -12.30 -11.23
C PHE A 63 0.86 -11.86 -10.59
N GLY A 64 0.24 -10.77 -11.07
CA GLY A 64 -0.90 -10.14 -10.43
C GLY A 64 -0.49 -9.06 -9.43
N VAL A 65 -1.01 -9.13 -8.21
CA VAL A 65 -0.73 -8.15 -7.15
C VAL A 65 -0.42 -8.87 -5.83
N LYS A 66 0.55 -8.36 -5.08
CA LYS A 66 0.85 -8.79 -3.71
C LYS A 66 0.79 -7.56 -2.80
N SER A 67 0.15 -7.69 -1.66
CA SER A 67 -0.02 -6.62 -0.68
C SER A 67 0.33 -7.10 0.74
N GLU A 68 0.75 -6.17 1.59
CA GLU A 68 1.03 -6.41 3.01
C GLU A 68 0.47 -5.27 3.86
N LEU A 69 -0.07 -5.62 5.04
CA LEU A 69 -0.44 -4.67 6.07
C LEU A 69 0.76 -4.43 7.00
N LEU A 70 1.11 -3.16 7.19
CA LEU A 70 2.09 -2.71 8.16
C LEU A 70 1.38 -2.11 9.38
N SER A 71 1.86 -2.49 10.56
CA SER A 71 1.51 -1.87 11.85
C SER A 71 2.77 -1.24 12.44
N LEU A 72 2.91 0.07 12.26
CA LEU A 72 4.13 0.81 12.59
C LEU A 72 4.01 1.60 13.90
N TYR A 73 4.77 2.70 14.02
CA TYR A 73 4.90 3.50 15.23
C TYR A 73 3.94 4.70 15.21
N LYS A 74 4.00 5.57 16.22
CA LYS A 74 3.23 6.84 16.27
C LYS A 74 3.99 8.05 15.72
N SER A 75 5.10 7.84 15.00
CA SER A 75 5.91 8.91 14.41
C SER A 75 5.69 8.97 12.90
N ARG A 76 5.18 10.11 12.42
CA ARG A 76 4.91 10.35 10.99
C ARG A 76 6.13 10.11 10.11
N GLU A 77 7.26 10.73 10.46
CA GLU A 77 8.49 10.62 9.68
C GLU A 77 9.00 9.19 9.63
N ARG A 78 9.02 8.50 10.78
CA ARG A 78 9.46 7.10 10.86
C ARG A 78 8.54 6.19 10.05
N ASN A 79 7.23 6.41 10.12
CA ASN A 79 6.26 5.63 9.36
C ASN A 79 6.43 5.79 7.86
N ILE A 80 6.64 7.01 7.37
CA ILE A 80 6.91 7.26 5.94
C ILE A 80 8.20 6.53 5.53
N ARG A 81 9.29 6.70 6.28
CA ARG A 81 10.58 6.07 5.96
C ARG A 81 10.51 4.55 5.95
N VAL A 82 9.90 3.95 6.98
CA VAL A 82 9.79 2.49 7.09
C VAL A 82 8.89 1.92 6.00
N THR A 83 7.77 2.60 5.68
CA THR A 83 6.88 2.21 4.57
C THR A 83 7.63 2.13 3.25
N SER A 84 8.41 3.18 2.91
CA SER A 84 9.20 3.20 1.68
C SER A 84 10.19 2.05 1.60
N LEU A 85 10.90 1.76 2.70
CA LEU A 85 11.83 0.63 2.75
C LEU A 85 11.12 -0.72 2.66
N LYS A 86 9.97 -0.87 3.31
CA LYS A 86 9.18 -2.11 3.31
C LYS A 86 8.65 -2.43 1.93
N VAL A 87 8.11 -1.44 1.21
CA VAL A 87 7.55 -1.67 -0.12
C VAL A 87 8.62 -1.93 -1.18
N LEU A 88 9.77 -1.26 -1.09
CA LEU A 88 10.92 -1.58 -1.94
C LEU A 88 11.47 -2.97 -1.64
N ASN A 89 11.48 -3.39 -0.36
CA ASN A 89 11.88 -4.75 0.00
C ASN A 89 10.86 -5.81 -0.43
N LEU A 90 9.56 -5.49 -0.45
CA LEU A 90 8.53 -6.38 -1.01
C LEU A 90 8.78 -6.60 -2.52
N LEU A 91 9.04 -5.52 -3.27
CA LEU A 91 9.43 -5.65 -4.67
C LEU A 91 10.73 -6.46 -4.83
N ARG A 92 11.75 -6.21 -4.00
CA ARG A 92 13.02 -6.97 -4.03
C ARG A 92 12.78 -8.47 -3.86
N LYS A 93 11.96 -8.89 -2.89
CA LYS A 93 11.62 -10.31 -2.69
C LYS A 93 10.95 -10.91 -3.91
N ILE A 94 9.97 -10.21 -4.48
CA ILE A 94 9.27 -10.64 -5.70
C ILE A 94 10.23 -10.84 -6.86
N LEU A 95 11.25 -10.00 -6.99
CA LEU A 95 12.27 -10.11 -8.04
C LEU A 95 13.26 -11.25 -7.79
N MET A 96 13.47 -11.64 -6.54
CA MET A 96 14.36 -12.76 -6.16
C MET A 96 13.69 -14.13 -6.21
N ASP A 97 12.35 -14.16 -6.13
CA ASP A 97 11.55 -15.38 -6.25
C ASP A 97 11.22 -15.74 -7.72
N LYS A 98 11.76 -14.97 -8.69
CA LYS A 98 11.73 -15.28 -10.14
C LYS A 98 12.94 -16.14 -10.51
#